data_AF-A0A817PY10-F1
#
_entry.id   AF-A0A817PY10-F1
#
_cell.length_a   1.000
_cell.length_b   1.000
_cell.length_c   1.000
_cell.angle_alpha   90.00
_cell.angle_beta   90.00
_cell.angle_gamma   90.00
#
_symmetry.space_group_name_H-M   'P 1'
#
loop_
_entity.id
_entity.type
_entity.pdbx_description
1 polymer ?
#
loop_
_entity_poly.entity_id
_entity_poly.type
_entity_poly.pdbx_seq_one_letter_code
_entity_poly.pdbx_strand_id
1 'polypeptide(L)'
;MRWGIQEHAADDHSTVDLCLQELDQCCRLSLATSCVILLSHRYGGRMLPARIKQSIFEALANVLSIGDNAYINQFYQLDKNPLEHVYVLRSIDPAAKKEWKASEVQLQQILRCASDLCIQMKAISEDERNEFHVSGKFLCKGF
;
A
#
# COMPACT_ATOMS: atom_id res chain seq x y z
N MET A 1 3.90 7.34 18.26
CA MET A 1 4.19 8.77 18.08
C MET A 1 4.19 9.08 16.59
N ARG A 2 3.50 10.14 16.16
CA ARG A 2 3.56 10.69 14.79
C ARG A 2 4.00 12.15 14.90
N TRP A 3 5.22 12.38 15.38
CA TRP A 3 5.70 13.75 15.59
C TRP A 3 6.13 14.33 14.24
N GLY A 4 5.61 15.50 13.86
CA GLY A 4 5.97 16.18 12.61
C GLY A 4 5.22 15.72 11.35
N ILE A 5 4.38 14.68 11.42
CA ILE A 5 3.55 14.26 10.28
C ILE A 5 2.21 14.99 10.39
N GLN A 6 1.89 15.77 9.36
CA GLN A 6 0.61 16.48 9.24
C GLN A 6 -0.55 15.49 9.10
N GLU A 7 -1.74 15.84 9.60
CA GLU A 7 -2.93 14.97 9.50
C GLU A 7 -3.35 14.72 8.04
N HIS A 8 -3.18 15.72 7.15
CA HIS A 8 -3.51 15.58 5.74
C HIS A 8 -2.67 14.48 5.05
N ALA A 9 -1.47 14.16 5.55
CA ALA A 9 -0.65 13.09 5.00
C ALA A 9 -1.24 11.69 5.26
N ALA A 10 -2.09 11.56 6.27
CA ALA A 10 -2.86 10.33 6.49
C ALA A 10 -4.04 10.25 5.51
N ASP A 11 -4.66 11.40 5.21
CA ASP A 11 -5.81 11.51 4.32
C ASP A 11 -5.41 11.28 2.86
N ASP A 12 -4.23 11.75 2.45
CA ASP A 12 -3.64 11.57 1.12
C ASP A 12 -2.87 10.25 0.96
N HIS A 13 -2.85 9.39 1.97
CA HIS A 13 -2.09 8.13 1.97
C HIS A 13 -0.58 8.28 1.75
N SER A 14 -0.02 9.48 1.95
CA SER A 14 1.39 9.81 1.70
C SER A 14 2.29 9.67 2.93
N THR A 15 1.74 9.26 4.08
CA THR A 15 2.47 9.15 5.36
C THR A 15 3.74 8.30 5.23
N VAL A 16 3.68 7.15 4.56
CA VAL A 16 4.84 6.24 4.43
C VAL A 16 5.91 6.87 3.55
N ASP A 17 5.51 7.45 2.42
CA ASP A 17 6.44 8.09 1.48
C ASP A 17 7.20 9.24 2.14
N LEU A 18 6.50 10.10 2.88
CA LEU A 18 7.12 11.19 3.64
C LEU A 18 8.11 10.66 4.69
N CYS A 19 7.73 9.62 5.44
CA CYS A 19 8.64 9.02 6.43
C CYS A 19 9.92 8.48 5.78
N LEU A 20 9.79 7.80 4.64
CA LEU A 20 10.93 7.22 3.92
C LEU A 20 11.82 8.31 3.31
N GLN A 21 11.23 9.39 2.78
CA GLN A 21 11.96 10.54 2.28
C GLN A 21 12.76 11.24 3.39
N GLU A 22 12.17 11.42 4.57
CA GLU A 22 12.88 11.99 5.72
C GLU A 22 14.00 11.08 6.23
N LEU A 23 13.81 9.76 6.18
CA LEU A 23 14.87 8.81 6.49
C LEU A 23 16.03 8.91 5.50
N ASP A 24 15.75 8.97 4.18
CA ASP A 24 16.77 9.18 3.16
C ASP A 24 17.52 10.50 3.39
N GLN A 25 16.78 11.58 3.67
CA GLN A 25 17.34 12.89 3.97
C GLN A 25 18.27 12.84 5.18
N CYS A 26 17.85 12.20 6.28
CA CYS A 26 18.68 12.04 7.47
C CYS A 26 19.96 11.25 7.18
N CYS A 27 19.86 10.17 6.40
CA CYS A 27 21.03 9.39 5.99
C CYS A 27 21.99 10.24 5.15
N ARG A 28 21.46 11.00 4.19
CA ARG A 28 22.26 11.79 3.24
C ARG A 28 22.93 13.01 3.88
N LEU A 29 22.32 13.59 4.91
CA LEU A 29 22.88 14.73 5.66
C LEU A 29 23.87 14.30 6.76
N SER A 30 23.86 13.03 7.17
CA SER A 30 24.77 12.54 8.20
C SER A 30 26.22 12.48 7.69
N LEU A 31 27.17 12.98 8.48
CA LEU A 31 28.57 13.16 8.07
C LEU A 31 29.43 11.87 8.12
N ALA A 32 28.96 10.81 8.79
CA ALA A 32 29.79 9.62 9.03
C ALA A 32 29.00 8.30 8.95
N THR A 33 28.04 8.09 9.86
CA THR A 33 27.24 6.86 9.90
C THR A 33 25.80 7.19 10.27
N SER A 34 24.85 6.70 9.47
CA SER A 34 23.43 6.69 9.80
C SER A 34 23.04 5.31 10.32
N CYS A 35 22.41 5.24 11.48
CA CYS A 35 21.88 3.99 12.04
C CYS A 35 20.38 4.15 12.29
N VAL A 36 19.59 3.14 11.88
CA VAL A 36 18.14 3.09 12.11
C VAL A 36 17.85 1.91 13.04
N ILE A 37 17.11 2.18 14.11
CA ILE A 37 16.72 1.16 15.09
C ILE A 37 15.20 1.03 15.09
N LEU A 38 14.69 -0.18 14.85
CA LEU A 38 13.27 -0.50 14.92
C LEU A 38 12.95 -1.10 16.29
N LEU A 39 12.28 -0.33 17.14
CA LEU A 39 11.90 -0.75 18.49
C LEU A 39 10.42 -1.11 18.52
N SER A 40 10.06 -2.34 18.10
CA SER A 40 8.68 -2.84 18.21
C SER A 40 8.60 -4.36 18.19
N HIS A 41 7.79 -4.93 19.09
CA HIS A 41 7.45 -6.36 19.10
C HIS A 41 6.28 -6.70 18.15
N ARG A 42 5.58 -5.68 17.63
CA ARG A 42 4.46 -5.83 16.70
C ARG A 42 4.69 -4.97 15.47
N TYR A 43 5.12 -5.59 14.40
CA TYR A 43 5.14 -5.01 13.07
C TYR A 43 3.70 -5.04 12.57
N GLY A 44 3.06 -3.86 12.48
CA GLY A 44 1.63 -3.74 12.15
C GLY A 44 1.25 -4.34 10.79
N GLY A 45 0.00 -4.11 10.39
CA GLY A 45 -0.46 -4.49 9.05
C GLY A 45 0.20 -3.63 7.97
N ARG A 46 0.30 -4.17 6.75
CA ARG A 46 0.66 -3.39 5.57
C ARG A 46 -0.50 -2.46 5.22
N MET A 47 -0.20 -1.16 5.08
CA MET A 47 -1.15 -0.16 4.60
C MET A 47 -1.49 -0.43 3.13
N LEU A 48 -2.61 0.13 2.66
CA LEU A 48 -2.92 0.11 1.24
C LEU A 48 -1.82 0.83 0.44
N PRO A 49 -1.40 0.29 -0.71
CA PRO A 49 -0.46 0.98 -1.58
C PRO A 49 -1.12 2.25 -2.13
N ALA A 50 -0.50 3.41 -1.91
CA ALA A 50 -1.02 4.68 -2.43
C ALA A 50 -0.99 4.74 -3.97
N ARG A 51 -0.09 3.97 -4.59
CA ARG A 51 0.09 3.87 -6.05
C ARG A 51 0.26 2.41 -6.45
N ILE A 52 -0.41 2.00 -7.52
CA ILE A 52 -0.30 0.66 -8.12
C ILE A 52 0.00 0.87 -9.61
N LYS A 53 0.96 0.14 -10.17
CA LYS A 53 1.26 0.20 -11.62
C LYS A 53 0.03 -0.19 -12.44
N GLN A 54 -0.17 0.45 -13.59
CA GLN A 54 -1.31 0.15 -14.47
C GLN A 54 -1.37 -1.34 -14.83
N SER A 55 -0.25 -1.94 -15.22
CA SER A 55 -0.15 -3.36 -15.57
C SER A 55 -0.64 -4.29 -14.45
N ILE A 56 -0.23 -4.02 -13.22
CA ILE A 56 -0.62 -4.80 -12.04
C ILE A 56 -2.11 -4.58 -11.75
N PHE A 57 -2.57 -3.33 -11.76
CA PHE A 57 -3.97 -3.02 -11.46
C PHE A 57 -4.92 -3.69 -12.46
N GLU A 58 -4.60 -3.66 -13.75
CA GLU A 58 -5.36 -4.35 -14.80
C GLU A 58 -5.31 -5.87 -14.64
N ALA A 59 -4.16 -6.44 -14.27
CA ALA A 59 -4.06 -7.86 -13.97
C ALA A 59 -4.96 -8.28 -12.79
N LEU A 60 -5.03 -7.47 -11.73
CA LEU A 60 -5.93 -7.69 -10.60
C LEU A 60 -7.40 -7.56 -11.03
N ALA A 61 -7.74 -6.52 -11.79
CA ALA A 61 -9.09 -6.27 -12.28
C ALA A 61 -9.65 -7.42 -13.14
N ASN A 62 -8.79 -8.12 -13.88
CA ASN A 62 -9.17 -9.28 -14.70
C ASN A 62 -9.61 -10.50 -13.89
N VAL A 63 -9.17 -10.63 -12.65
CA VAL A 63 -9.46 -11.78 -11.78
C VAL A 63 -10.61 -11.49 -10.81
N LEU A 64 -10.90 -10.21 -10.58
CA LEU A 64 -11.95 -9.77 -9.69
C LEU A 64 -13.35 -9.97 -10.28
N SER A 65 -14.32 -10.16 -9.38
CA SER A 65 -15.73 -10.12 -9.76
C SER A 65 -16.12 -8.73 -10.25
N ILE A 66 -17.21 -8.62 -11.01
CA ILE A 66 -17.71 -7.32 -11.51
C ILE A 66 -17.96 -6.34 -10.34
N GLY A 67 -18.48 -6.85 -9.21
CA GLY A 67 -18.74 -6.05 -8.01
C GLY A 67 -17.47 -5.55 -7.35
N ASP A 68 -16.48 -6.42 -7.16
CA ASP A 68 -15.20 -6.03 -6.56
C ASP A 68 -14.42 -5.08 -7.46
N ASN A 69 -14.48 -5.29 -8.77
CA ASN A 69 -13.84 -4.42 -9.75
C ASN A 69 -14.47 -3.01 -9.73
N ALA A 70 -15.81 -2.91 -9.67
CA ALA A 70 -16.48 -1.63 -9.48
C ALA A 70 -16.08 -0.96 -8.15
N TYR A 71 -15.92 -1.75 -7.08
CA TYR A 71 -15.52 -1.25 -5.77
C TYR A 71 -14.09 -0.68 -5.78
N ILE A 72 -13.10 -1.39 -6.32
CA ILE A 72 -11.72 -0.88 -6.36
C ILE A 72 -11.59 0.38 -7.24
N ASN A 73 -12.35 0.48 -8.33
CA ASN A 73 -12.36 1.65 -9.20
C ASN A 73 -13.04 2.87 -8.54
N GLN A 74 -13.79 2.67 -7.45
CA GLN A 74 -14.25 3.76 -6.60
C GLN A 74 -13.10 4.32 -5.75
N PHE A 75 -12.01 3.61 -5.50
CA PHE A 75 -10.94 4.12 -4.65
C PHE A 75 -9.69 4.50 -5.43
N TYR A 76 -9.42 3.85 -6.55
CA TYR A 76 -8.26 4.13 -7.38
C TYR A 76 -8.61 4.88 -8.66
N GLN A 77 -7.80 5.87 -9.00
CA GLN A 77 -7.94 6.66 -10.23
C GLN A 77 -6.65 6.55 -11.06
N LEU A 78 -6.80 6.35 -12.37
CA LEU A 78 -5.67 6.30 -13.29
C LEU A 78 -5.03 7.69 -13.42
N ASP A 79 -3.75 7.77 -13.07
CA ASP A 79 -2.85 8.88 -13.34
C ASP A 79 -1.94 8.51 -14.51
N LYS A 80 -2.00 9.33 -15.57
CA LYS A 80 -1.22 9.17 -16.80
C LYS A 80 -0.02 10.12 -16.88
N ASN A 81 0.21 10.91 -15.83
CA ASN A 81 1.32 11.87 -15.81
C ASN A 81 2.71 11.18 -15.74
N PRO A 82 2.91 10.09 -14.98
CA PRO A 82 4.18 9.38 -14.98
C PRO A 82 4.42 8.60 -16.27
N LEU A 83 5.69 8.36 -16.60
CA LEU A 83 6.10 7.58 -17.79
C LEU A 83 5.50 6.18 -17.82
N GLU A 84 5.44 5.52 -16.65
CA GLU A 84 4.67 4.31 -16.42
C GLU A 84 3.39 4.73 -15.70
N HIS A 85 2.24 4.68 -16.37
CA HIS A 85 0.99 5.11 -15.77
C HIS A 85 0.68 4.28 -14.51
N VAL A 86 0.03 4.92 -13.55
CA VAL A 86 -0.27 4.33 -12.24
C VAL A 86 -1.71 4.62 -11.83
N TYR A 87 -2.31 3.71 -11.10
CA TYR A 87 -3.53 3.96 -10.35
C TYR A 87 -3.18 4.52 -8.99
N VAL A 88 -3.73 5.68 -8.66
CA VAL A 88 -3.51 6.40 -7.41
C VAL A 88 -4.73 6.28 -6.52
N LEU A 89 -4.52 5.96 -5.24
CA LEU A 89 -5.56 5.91 -4.23
C LEU A 89 -6.08 7.33 -3.96
N ARG A 90 -7.40 7.53 -4.03
CA ARG A 90 -8.03 8.82 -3.80
C ARG A 90 -7.88 9.26 -2.33
N SER A 91 -7.65 10.55 -2.14
CA SER A 91 -7.63 11.17 -0.81
C SER A 91 -8.97 11.02 -0.12
N ILE A 92 -8.93 10.82 1.20
CA ILE A 92 -10.12 10.62 2.02
C ILE A 92 -10.69 11.99 2.40
N ASP A 93 -12.00 12.16 2.24
CA ASP A 93 -12.69 13.30 2.83
C ASP A 93 -12.58 13.25 4.37
N PRO A 94 -12.07 14.30 5.03
CA PRO A 94 -11.98 14.34 6.48
C PRO A 94 -13.27 14.01 7.22
N ALA A 95 -14.44 14.30 6.63
CA ALA A 95 -15.75 13.97 7.21
C ALA A 95 -16.05 12.46 7.19
N ALA A 96 -15.45 11.71 6.27
CA ALA A 96 -15.69 10.27 6.06
C ALA A 96 -14.66 9.34 6.73
N LYS A 97 -13.71 9.88 7.52
CA LYS A 97 -12.62 9.09 8.14
C LYS A 97 -13.09 7.87 8.95
N LYS A 98 -14.25 7.95 9.60
CA LYS A 98 -14.78 6.85 10.42
C LYS A 98 -15.24 5.67 9.56
N GLU A 99 -15.89 5.97 8.44
CA GLU A 99 -16.38 4.98 7.48
C GLU A 99 -15.22 4.39 6.67
N TRP A 100 -14.23 5.22 6.34
CA TRP A 100 -13.03 4.82 5.63
C TRP A 100 -12.36 3.58 6.23
N LYS A 101 -12.27 3.47 7.55
CA LYS A 101 -11.59 2.33 8.18
C LYS A 101 -12.21 0.97 7.83
N ALA A 102 -13.53 0.92 7.63
CA ALA A 102 -14.20 -0.31 7.19
C ALA A 102 -13.90 -0.59 5.71
N SER A 103 -14.00 0.45 4.87
CA SER A 103 -13.67 0.37 3.44
C SER A 103 -12.22 -0.02 3.20
N GLU A 104 -11.29 0.51 4.00
CA GLU A 104 -9.87 0.19 3.93
C GLU A 104 -9.62 -1.31 4.15
N VAL A 105 -10.24 -1.90 5.17
CA VAL A 105 -10.08 -3.33 5.46
C VAL A 105 -10.64 -4.18 4.32
N GLN A 106 -11.82 -3.81 3.80
CA GLN A 106 -12.42 -4.51 2.67
C GLN A 106 -11.54 -4.40 1.41
N LEU A 107 -11.04 -3.21 1.10
CA LEU A 107 -10.17 -2.96 -0.05
C LEU A 107 -8.84 -3.74 0.08
N GLN A 108 -8.26 -3.80 1.29
CA GLN A 108 -7.07 -4.62 1.55
C GLN A 108 -7.34 -6.11 1.31
N GLN A 109 -8.50 -6.62 1.73
CA GLN A 109 -8.87 -8.02 1.52
C GLN A 109 -9.04 -8.34 0.04
N ILE A 110 -9.76 -7.49 -0.71
CA ILE A 110 -9.97 -7.64 -2.15
C ILE A 110 -8.63 -7.68 -2.88
N LEU A 111 -7.74 -6.71 -2.63
CA LEU A 111 -6.42 -6.64 -3.28
C LEU A 111 -5.54 -7.83 -2.92
N ARG A 112 -5.54 -8.29 -1.66
CA ARG A 112 -4.78 -9.48 -1.25
C ARG A 112 -5.27 -10.74 -1.94
N CYS A 113 -6.58 -10.99 -1.93
CA CYS A 113 -7.17 -12.14 -2.60
C CYS A 113 -6.88 -12.11 -4.10
N ALA A 114 -7.05 -10.97 -4.76
CA ALA A 114 -6.73 -10.80 -6.17
C ALA A 114 -5.24 -11.06 -6.46
N SER A 115 -4.33 -10.51 -5.66
CA SER A 115 -2.89 -10.71 -5.82
C SER A 115 -2.48 -12.18 -5.70
N ASP A 116 -3.08 -12.92 -4.78
CA ASP A 116 -2.80 -14.35 -4.59
C ASP A 116 -3.28 -15.18 -5.80
N LEU A 117 -4.43 -14.83 -6.38
CA LEU A 117 -4.92 -15.46 -7.60
C LEU A 117 -4.07 -15.09 -8.83
N CYS A 118 -3.64 -13.84 -8.96
CA CYS A 118 -2.75 -13.41 -10.04
C CYS A 118 -1.39 -14.13 -10.01
N ILE A 119 -0.84 -14.42 -8.82
CA ILE A 119 0.36 -15.26 -8.68
C ILE A 119 0.12 -16.68 -9.18
N GLN A 120 -1.04 -17.28 -8.84
CA GLN A 120 -1.38 -18.63 -9.30
C GLN A 120 -1.48 -18.69 -10.83
N MET A 121 -1.99 -17.61 -11.45
CA MET A 121 -2.08 -17.46 -12.90
C MET A 121 -0.78 -16.99 -13.56
N LYS A 122 0.30 -16.75 -12.79
CA LYS A 122 1.58 -16.19 -13.25
C LYS A 122 1.44 -14.85 -13.98
N ALA A 123 0.44 -14.05 -13.62
CA ALA A 123 0.19 -12.73 -14.20
C ALA A 123 1.07 -11.64 -13.57
N ILE A 124 1.53 -11.84 -12.34
CA ILE A 124 2.41 -10.92 -11.59
C ILE A 124 3.56 -11.70 -10.96
N SER A 125 4.66 -11.00 -10.64
CA SER A 125 5.82 -11.53 -9.91
C SER A 125 5.60 -11.57 -8.40
N GLU A 126 6.43 -12.34 -7.68
CA GLU A 126 6.35 -12.43 -6.22
C GLU A 126 6.63 -11.09 -5.53
N ASP A 127 7.54 -10.29 -6.08
CA ASP A 127 7.85 -8.95 -5.58
C ASP A 127 6.65 -8.01 -5.70
N GLU A 128 5.95 -8.04 -6.84
CA GLU A 128 4.71 -7.26 -7.04
C GLU A 128 3.59 -7.73 -6.12
N ARG A 129 3.48 -9.05 -5.87
CA ARG A 129 2.51 -9.57 -4.90
C ARG A 129 2.86 -9.14 -3.48
N ASN A 130 4.14 -9.05 -3.15
CA ASN A 130 4.56 -8.57 -1.84
C ASN A 130 4.04 -7.15 -1.59
N GLU A 131 3.78 -6.32 -2.60
CA GLU A 131 3.18 -4.99 -2.42
C GLU A 131 1.85 -4.96 -1.66
N PHE A 132 1.12 -6.07 -1.64
CA PHE A 132 -0.19 -6.19 -0.98
C PHE A 132 -0.13 -6.94 0.37
N HIS A 133 0.99 -7.62 0.63
CA HIS A 133 1.17 -8.49 1.80
C HIS A 133 2.29 -7.97 2.70
N VAL A 134 2.16 -8.21 4.00
CA VAL A 134 3.33 -8.11 4.89
C VAL A 134 4.26 -9.25 4.52
N SER A 135 5.58 -8.99 4.46
CA SER A 135 6.59 -10.04 4.30
C SER A 135 6.49 -11.00 5.49
N GLY A 136 5.71 -12.07 5.31
CA GLY A 136 5.21 -12.87 6.42
C GLY A 136 4.62 -14.17 5.92
N LYS A 137 5.48 -15.06 5.42
CA LYS A 137 5.15 -16.48 5.29
C LYS A 137 6.32 -17.41 5.62
N PHE A 138 7.05 -17.13 6.70
CA PHE A 138 7.83 -18.13 7.43
C PHE A 138 7.81 -17.74 8.92
N LEU A 139 7.61 -18.71 9.83
CA LEU A 139 7.49 -18.58 11.31
C LEU A 139 6.09 -18.57 11.94
N CYS A 140 5.07 -19.08 11.27
CA CYS A 140 3.90 -19.67 11.96
C CYS A 140 3.63 -21.08 11.42
N LYS A 141 4.61 -21.98 11.60
CA LYS A 141 4.35 -23.43 11.65
C LYS A 141 4.73 -23.88 13.06
N GLY A 142 3.71 -24.31 13.82
CA GLY A 142 3.82 -25.21 14.96
C GLY A 142 4.64 -24.72 16.16
N PHE A 143 3.94 -24.24 17.19
CA PHE A 143 4.12 -24.76 18.54
C PHE A 143 2.75 -25.17 19.07
#